data_AF-A0A7J8EEZ2-F1
#
_entry.id   AF-A0A7J8EEZ2-F1
#
_cell.length_a   1.000
_cell.length_b   1.000
_cell.length_c   1.000
_cell.angle_alpha   90.00
_cell.angle_beta   90.00
_cell.angle_gamma   90.00
#
_symmetry.space_group_name_H-M   'P 1'
#
loop_
_entity.id
_entity.type
_entity.pdbx_description
1 polymer ?
#
loop_
_entity_poly.entity_id
_entity_poly.type
_entity_poly.pdbx_seq_one_letter_code
_entity_poly.pdbx_strand_id
1 'polypeptide(L)'
;MLSTLSSFFEDHDIEPDKRIMMIISVKEQLHMLADKISSYFPNLLDTPFALSRSPFTVKVEDVPETAQEELIELINSDAARTVFSTIPITKFWIKCLQSYPILSETVLHLLLPFATTYLCETGFHSLLIIKPNTEFDLL
;
A
#
# COMPACT_ATOMS: atom_id res chain seq x y z
N MET A 1 -11.45 11.51 0.86
CA MET A 1 -10.72 12.02 2.04
C MET A 1 -11.28 13.36 2.54
N LEU A 2 -11.65 14.31 1.67
CA LEU A 2 -12.19 15.61 2.11
C LEU A 2 -13.54 15.53 2.86
N SER A 3 -14.40 14.55 2.57
CA SER A 3 -15.72 14.46 3.24
C SER A 3 -15.61 14.21 4.75
N THR A 4 -14.61 13.44 5.21
CA THR A 4 -14.43 13.11 6.63
C THR A 4 -13.94 14.30 7.45
N LEU A 5 -13.10 15.16 6.86
CA LEU A 5 -12.60 16.35 7.54
C LEU A 5 -13.65 17.47 7.54
N SER A 6 -14.39 17.60 6.44
CA SER A 6 -15.52 18.53 6.35
C SER A 6 -16.61 18.18 7.37
N SER A 7 -16.98 16.89 7.48
CA SER A 7 -17.95 16.44 8.49
C SER A 7 -17.43 16.68 9.91
N PHE A 8 -16.15 16.41 10.18
CA PHE A 8 -15.55 16.71 11.48
C PHE A 8 -15.63 18.20 11.86
N PHE A 9 -15.43 19.10 10.91
CA PHE A 9 -15.54 20.54 11.17
C PHE A 9 -16.97 21.02 11.39
N GLU A 10 -17.94 20.38 10.74
CA GLU A 10 -19.38 20.64 10.92
C GLU A 10 -19.86 20.10 12.27
N ASP A 11 -19.46 18.87 12.65
CA ASP A 11 -19.85 18.22 13.91
C ASP A 11 -19.33 18.95 15.16
N HIS A 12 -18.25 19.72 15.02
CA HIS A 12 -17.59 20.44 16.10
C HIS A 12 -17.74 21.96 16.02
N ASP A 13 -18.58 22.49 15.12
CA ASP A 13 -18.84 23.92 14.90
C ASP A 13 -17.55 24.78 14.89
N ILE A 14 -16.54 24.30 14.16
CA ILE A 14 -15.22 24.93 14.17
C ILE A 14 -15.24 26.20 13.31
N GLU A 15 -14.79 27.32 13.89
CA GLU A 15 -14.69 28.61 13.19
C GLU A 15 -13.83 28.49 11.91
N PRO A 16 -14.18 29.23 10.83
CA PRO A 16 -13.47 29.15 9.54
C PRO A 16 -11.95 29.35 9.65
N ASP A 17 -11.49 30.31 10.47
CA ASP A 17 -10.07 30.58 10.65
C ASP A 17 -9.33 29.41 11.32
N LYS A 18 -9.97 28.76 12.29
CA LYS A 18 -9.43 27.55 12.95
C LYS A 18 -9.42 26.35 12.01
N ARG A 19 -10.42 26.20 11.13
CA ARG A 19 -10.41 25.17 10.07
C ARG A 19 -9.24 25.36 9.13
N ILE A 20 -9.02 26.58 8.66
CA ILE A 20 -7.92 26.90 7.74
C ILE A 20 -6.58 26.56 8.40
N MET A 21 -6.37 26.98 9.65
CA MET A 21 -5.17 26.64 10.42
C MET A 21 -4.96 25.13 10.53
N MET A 22 -6.01 24.38 10.91
CA MET A 22 -5.94 22.93 11.08
C MET A 22 -5.65 22.20 9.76
N ILE A 23 -6.26 22.63 8.65
CA ILE A 23 -5.97 22.08 7.31
C ILE A 23 -4.50 22.30 6.94
N ILE A 24 -3.97 23.51 7.20
CA ILE A 24 -2.57 23.84 6.93
C ILE A 24 -1.66 22.92 7.75
N SER A 25 -1.88 22.81 9.07
CA SER A 25 -1.06 21.96 9.94
C SER A 25 -1.11 20.48 9.55
N VAL A 26 -2.28 19.95 9.20
CA VAL A 26 -2.40 18.56 8.71
C VAL A 26 -1.66 18.39 7.39
N LYS A 27 -1.77 19.35 6.47
CA LYS A 27 -1.06 19.29 5.18
C LYS A 27 0.46 19.32 5.36
N GLU A 28 0.97 20.14 6.27
CA GLU A 28 2.40 20.19 6.62
C GLU A 28 2.87 18.87 7.22
N GLN A 29 2.11 18.29 8.16
CA GLN A 29 2.44 16.99 8.73
C GLN A 29 2.45 15.86 7.68
N LEU A 30 1.49 15.87 6.75
CA LEU A 30 1.46 14.92 5.65
C LEU A 30 2.65 15.10 4.69
N HIS A 31 3.08 16.33 4.44
CA HIS A 31 4.30 16.59 3.65
C HIS A 31 5.55 16.04 4.34
N MET A 32 5.76 16.37 5.62
CA MET A 32 6.92 15.87 6.38
C MET A 32 6.93 14.34 6.45
N LEU A 33 5.77 13.71 6.60
CA LEU A 33 5.64 12.27 6.59
C LEU A 33 6.00 11.69 5.22
N ALA A 34 5.51 12.29 4.13
CA ALA A 34 5.82 11.87 2.77
C ALA A 34 7.32 11.98 2.46
N ASP A 35 7.97 13.09 2.85
CA ASP A 35 9.40 13.29 2.70
C ASP A 35 10.20 12.22 3.46
N LYS A 36 9.78 11.92 4.68
CA LYS A 36 10.41 10.89 5.50
C LYS A 36 10.26 9.51 4.88
N ILE A 37 9.06 9.14 4.41
CA ILE A 37 8.83 7.87 3.69
C ILE A 37 9.72 7.81 2.44
N SER A 38 9.77 8.88 1.65
CA SER A 38 10.62 8.97 0.46
C SER A 38 12.10 8.76 0.79
N SER A 39 12.59 9.31 1.90
CA SER A 39 13.97 9.12 2.37
C SER A 39 14.30 7.66 2.74
N TYR A 40 13.33 6.92 3.29
CA TYR A 40 13.50 5.50 3.61
C TYR A 40 13.36 4.59 2.37
N PHE A 41 12.58 5.02 1.38
CA PHE A 41 12.27 4.26 0.17
C PHE A 41 12.57 5.07 -1.11
N PRO A 42 13.84 5.39 -1.39
CA PRO A 42 14.23 6.32 -2.46
C PRO A 42 13.92 5.81 -3.89
N ASN A 43 13.64 4.52 -4.05
CA ASN A 43 13.32 3.88 -5.33
C ASN A 43 11.93 3.25 -5.32
N LEU A 44 10.96 3.89 -4.66
CA LEU A 44 9.58 3.43 -4.70
C LEU A 44 9.08 3.57 -6.16
N LEU A 45 8.98 2.45 -6.89
CA LEU A 45 8.51 2.47 -8.27
C LEU A 45 7.01 2.74 -8.28
N ASP A 46 6.59 3.94 -8.66
CA ASP A 46 5.17 4.34 -8.66
C ASP A 46 4.29 3.37 -9.49
N THR A 47 4.82 2.85 -10.60
CA THR A 47 4.05 1.99 -11.51
C THR A 47 3.62 0.67 -10.86
N PRO A 48 4.50 -0.17 -10.26
CA PRO A 48 4.07 -1.36 -9.50
C PRO A 48 3.02 -1.10 -8.43
N PHE A 49 3.11 0.03 -7.69
CA PHE A 49 2.10 0.38 -6.70
C PHE A 49 0.76 0.76 -7.35
N ALA A 50 0.80 1.58 -8.40
CA ALA A 50 -0.39 1.93 -9.18
C ALA A 50 -1.03 0.69 -9.82
N LEU A 51 -0.21 -0.22 -10.34
CA LEU A 51 -0.65 -1.49 -10.90
C LEU A 51 -1.35 -2.32 -9.82
N SER A 52 -0.78 -2.42 -8.62
CA SER A 52 -1.42 -3.17 -7.54
C SER A 52 -2.81 -2.63 -7.19
N ARG A 53 -2.93 -1.30 -7.02
CA ARG A 53 -4.11 -0.62 -6.45
C ARG A 53 -5.19 -0.30 -7.46
N SER A 54 -4.79 0.02 -8.69
CA SER A 54 -5.67 0.51 -9.74
C SER A 54 -5.16 0.05 -11.11
N PRO A 55 -5.10 -1.26 -11.37
CA PRO A 55 -4.49 -1.81 -12.59
C PRO A 55 -5.18 -1.31 -13.87
N PHE A 56 -6.48 -1.02 -13.81
CA PHE A 56 -7.29 -0.59 -14.94
C PHE A 56 -7.09 0.89 -15.33
N THR A 57 -6.29 1.65 -14.58
CA THR A 57 -6.01 3.07 -14.87
C THR A 57 -4.53 3.33 -15.20
N VAL A 58 -3.68 2.30 -15.15
CA VAL A 58 -2.26 2.38 -15.50
C VAL A 58 -2.14 2.49 -17.02
N LYS A 59 -1.24 3.34 -17.50
CA LYS A 59 -0.98 3.46 -18.93
C LYS A 59 -0.02 2.38 -19.39
N VAL A 60 -0.18 1.94 -20.63
CA VAL A 60 0.62 0.86 -21.20
C VAL A 60 2.08 1.27 -21.34
N GLU A 61 2.34 2.55 -21.65
CA GLU A 61 3.70 3.10 -21.73
C GLU A 61 4.46 3.12 -20.39
N ASP A 62 3.76 3.02 -19.26
CA ASP A 62 4.38 3.10 -17.93
C ASP A 62 4.93 1.74 -17.47
N VAL A 63 4.57 0.63 -18.13
CA VAL A 63 5.05 -0.73 -17.81
C VAL A 63 6.11 -1.22 -18.81
N PRO A 64 7.01 -2.14 -18.40
CA PRO A 64 7.98 -2.75 -19.30
C PRO A 64 7.31 -3.39 -20.51
N GLU A 65 7.96 -3.34 -21.67
CA GLU A 65 7.44 -3.89 -22.94
C GLU A 65 6.98 -5.36 -22.80
N THR A 66 7.70 -6.15 -21.99
CA THR A 66 7.35 -7.54 -21.70
C THR A 66 6.01 -7.72 -20.99
N ALA A 67 5.50 -6.70 -20.30
CA ALA A 67 4.25 -6.73 -19.54
C ALA A 67 3.10 -5.99 -20.24
N GLN A 68 3.36 -5.31 -21.37
CA GLN A 68 2.37 -4.48 -22.05
C GLN A 68 1.20 -5.29 -22.61
N GLU A 69 1.50 -6.45 -23.23
CA GLU A 69 0.47 -7.34 -23.79
C GLU A 69 -0.51 -7.80 -22.71
N GLU A 70 0.01 -8.30 -21.58
CA GLU A 70 -0.80 -8.73 -20.44
C GLU A 70 -1.65 -7.58 -19.88
N LEU A 71 -1.10 -6.36 -19.85
CA LEU A 71 -1.81 -5.19 -19.34
C LEU A 71 -2.96 -4.79 -20.28
N ILE A 72 -2.73 -4.82 -21.59
CA ILE A 72 -3.77 -4.56 -22.58
C ILE A 72 -4.91 -5.57 -22.44
N GLU A 73 -4.60 -6.86 -22.34
CA GLU A 73 -5.61 -7.90 -22.15
C GLU A 73 -6.37 -7.71 -20.82
N LEU A 74 -5.65 -7.41 -19.74
CA LEU A 74 -6.22 -7.20 -18.42
C LEU A 74 -7.18 -5.99 -18.42
N ILE A 75 -6.76 -4.85 -18.97
CA ILE A 75 -7.56 -3.63 -19.02
C ILE A 75 -8.85 -3.83 -19.81
N ASN A 76 -8.81 -4.65 -20.86
CA ASN A 76 -9.97 -4.95 -21.70
C ASN A 76 -10.88 -6.07 -21.16
N SER A 77 -10.53 -6.69 -20.03
CA SER A 77 -11.32 -7.76 -19.42
C SER A 77 -12.32 -7.23 -18.38
N ASP A 78 -13.59 -7.11 -18.78
CA ASP A 78 -14.68 -6.78 -17.85
C ASP A 78 -14.87 -7.82 -16.74
N ALA A 79 -14.57 -9.09 -17.04
CA ALA A 79 -14.55 -10.16 -16.05
C ALA A 79 -13.47 -9.89 -14.98
N ALA A 80 -12.25 -9.54 -15.39
CA ALA A 80 -11.18 -9.20 -14.45
C ALA A 80 -11.55 -7.97 -13.62
N ARG A 81 -12.13 -6.94 -14.22
CA ARG A 81 -12.59 -5.72 -13.51
C ARG A 81 -13.66 -6.03 -12.45
N THR A 82 -14.60 -6.91 -12.78
CA THR A 82 -15.62 -7.37 -11.84
C THR A 82 -14.99 -8.18 -10.70
N VAL A 83 -14.08 -9.10 -11.00
CA VAL A 83 -13.39 -9.90 -9.99
C VAL A 83 -12.55 -9.01 -9.07
N PHE A 84 -11.79 -8.06 -9.61
CA PHE A 84 -10.99 -7.10 -8.83
C PHE A 84 -11.83 -6.34 -7.81
N SER A 85 -13.06 -5.98 -8.17
CA SER A 85 -13.96 -5.21 -7.30
C SER A 85 -14.64 -6.06 -6.21
N THR A 86 -14.56 -7.40 -6.30
CA THR A 86 -15.29 -8.32 -5.42
C THR A 86 -14.41 -9.10 -4.46
N ILE A 87 -13.11 -9.22 -4.74
CA ILE A 87 -12.19 -9.99 -3.89
C ILE A 87 -11.01 -9.14 -3.41
N PRO A 88 -10.34 -9.53 -2.30
CA PRO A 88 -9.15 -8.83 -1.83
C PRO A 88 -8.04 -8.78 -2.89
N ILE A 89 -7.32 -7.65 -2.94
CA ILE A 89 -6.23 -7.35 -3.88
C ILE A 89 -5.23 -8.51 -4.03
N THR A 90 -4.74 -9.08 -2.94
CA THR A 90 -3.78 -10.20 -2.97
C THR A 90 -4.38 -11.44 -3.62
N LYS A 91 -5.66 -11.76 -3.33
CA LYS A 91 -6.34 -12.92 -3.93
C LYS A 91 -6.61 -12.71 -5.42
N PHE A 92 -6.87 -11.48 -5.83
CA PHE A 92 -6.98 -11.12 -7.24
C PHE A 92 -5.69 -11.40 -7.99
N TRP A 93 -4.57 -10.85 -7.53
CA TRP A 93 -3.28 -11.03 -8.19
C TRP A 93 -2.79 -12.48 -8.17
N ILE A 94 -3.11 -13.26 -7.12
CA ILE A 94 -2.88 -14.72 -7.11
C ILE A 94 -3.68 -15.43 -8.21
N LYS A 95 -4.96 -15.07 -8.42
CA LYS A 95 -5.77 -15.65 -9.52
C LYS A 95 -5.23 -15.26 -10.89
N CYS A 96 -4.71 -14.05 -11.02
CA CYS A 96 -4.16 -13.54 -12.27
C CYS A 96 -2.85 -14.21 -12.68
N LEU A 97 -2.14 -14.93 -11.79
CA LEU A 97 -0.88 -15.61 -12.12
C LEU A 97 -0.95 -16.52 -13.36
N GLN A 98 -2.10 -17.15 -13.61
CA GLN A 98 -2.24 -18.05 -14.75
C GLN A 98 -2.39 -17.29 -16.09
N SER A 99 -3.05 -16.13 -16.09
CA SER A 99 -3.37 -15.38 -17.31
C SER A 99 -2.43 -14.21 -17.55
N TYR A 100 -1.89 -13.63 -16.48
CA TYR A 100 -1.05 -12.43 -16.49
C TYR A 100 0.16 -12.65 -15.54
N PRO A 101 1.01 -13.66 -15.78
CA PRO A 101 2.10 -14.00 -14.88
C PRO A 101 3.07 -12.84 -14.63
N ILE A 102 3.43 -12.06 -15.66
CA ILE A 102 4.44 -11.00 -15.53
C ILE A 102 3.94 -9.86 -14.63
N LEU A 103 2.70 -9.41 -14.86
CA LEU A 103 2.06 -8.40 -14.02
C LEU A 103 1.83 -8.93 -12.60
N SER A 104 1.34 -10.17 -12.49
CA SER A 104 0.98 -10.76 -11.20
C SER A 104 2.20 -10.99 -10.32
N GLU A 105 3.31 -11.50 -10.85
CA GLU A 105 4.55 -11.66 -10.09
C GLU A 105 5.09 -10.31 -9.62
N THR A 106 5.09 -9.30 -10.49
CA THR A 106 5.53 -7.94 -10.14
C THR A 106 4.74 -7.39 -8.96
N VAL A 107 3.41 -7.52 -9.01
CA VAL A 107 2.54 -7.04 -7.93
C VAL A 107 2.66 -7.90 -6.68
N LEU A 108 2.75 -9.23 -6.81
CA LEU A 108 2.83 -10.12 -5.66
C LEU A 108 4.15 -9.96 -4.90
N HIS A 109 5.27 -9.72 -5.58
CA HIS A 109 6.53 -9.36 -4.89
C HIS A 109 6.39 -8.09 -4.06
N LEU A 110 5.55 -7.15 -4.50
CA LEU A 110 5.26 -5.93 -3.75
C LEU A 110 4.28 -6.16 -2.59
N LEU A 111 3.29 -7.03 -2.76
CA LEU A 111 2.25 -7.30 -1.75
C LEU A 111 2.68 -8.30 -0.67
N LEU A 112 3.65 -9.18 -0.96
CA LEU A 112 4.08 -10.25 -0.07
C LEU A 112 5.35 -10.03 0.79
N PRO A 113 6.02 -8.85 0.85
CA PRO A 113 7.29 -8.74 1.57
C PRO A 113 7.16 -8.78 3.10
N PHE A 114 5.95 -8.91 3.66
CA PHE A 114 5.72 -8.78 5.11
C PHE A 114 5.23 -10.05 5.82
N ALA A 115 5.04 -11.18 5.15
CA ALA A 115 4.70 -12.40 5.88
C ALA A 115 5.89 -12.84 6.76
N THR A 116 7.11 -12.85 6.25
CA THR A 116 8.26 -13.37 6.99
C THR A 116 8.79 -12.39 8.03
N THR A 117 8.91 -11.09 7.77
CA THR A 117 9.41 -10.13 8.78
C THR A 117 8.45 -9.98 9.95
N TYR A 118 7.14 -9.78 9.72
CA TYR A 118 6.18 -9.68 10.80
C TYR A 118 6.03 -10.99 11.58
N LEU A 119 6.01 -12.15 10.89
CA LEU A 119 5.97 -13.45 11.58
C LEU A 119 7.28 -13.74 12.32
N CYS A 120 8.43 -13.33 11.79
CA CYS A 120 9.71 -13.41 12.49
C CYS A 120 9.71 -12.48 13.70
N GLU A 121 9.34 -11.21 13.58
CA GLU A 121 9.24 -10.25 14.69
C GLU A 121 8.26 -10.75 15.76
N THR A 122 7.08 -11.24 15.36
CA THR A 122 6.08 -11.81 16.27
C THR A 122 6.59 -13.09 16.92
N GLY A 123 7.31 -13.94 16.17
CA GLY A 123 7.95 -15.15 16.69
C GLY A 123 9.07 -14.82 17.69
N PHE A 124 9.94 -13.87 17.37
CA PHE A 124 11.00 -13.36 18.25
C PHE A 124 10.42 -12.67 19.49
N HIS A 125 9.35 -11.90 19.33
CA HIS A 125 8.63 -11.29 20.45
C HIS A 125 8.02 -12.35 21.37
N SER A 126 7.43 -13.41 20.80
CA SER A 126 6.91 -14.55 21.58
C SER A 126 8.01 -15.30 22.33
N LEU A 127 9.20 -15.45 21.73
CA LEU A 127 10.37 -16.05 22.38
C LEU A 127 10.88 -15.20 23.56
N LEU A 128 10.82 -13.87 23.47
CA LEU A 128 11.14 -12.96 24.58
C LEU A 128 10.16 -13.11 25.75
N ILE A 129 8.87 -13.35 25.46
CA ILE A 129 7.84 -13.59 26.48
C ILE A 129 8.06 -14.95 27.18
N ILE A 130 8.51 -15.97 26.46
CA ILE A 130 8.71 -17.33 26.99
C ILE A 130 10.01 -17.47 27.79
N LYS A 131 10.99 -16.57 27.62
CA LYS A 131 12.21 -16.55 28.42
C LYS A 131 12.04 -15.63 29.64
N PRO A 132 11.64 -16.13 30.83
CA PRO A 132 11.77 -15.34 32.04
C PRO A 132 13.26 -15.08 32.28
N ASN A 133 13.61 -13.80 32.44
CA ASN A 133 14.93 -13.26 32.71
C ASN A 133 15.90 -14.22 33.42
N THR A 134 16.78 -14.89 32.66
CA THR A 134 18.14 -15.09 33.14
C THR A 134 18.88 -13.80 32.88
N GLU A 135 18.88 -12.97 33.91
CA GLU A 135 19.95 -12.06 34.33
C GLU A 135 21.15 -12.11 33.37
N PHE A 136 21.20 -11.20 32.41
CA PHE A 136 22.47 -10.76 31.84
C PHE A 136 23.06 -9.79 32.87
N ASP A 137 23.61 -10.34 33.94
CA ASP A 137 24.61 -9.66 34.72
C ASP A 137 25.91 -9.61 33.91
N LEU A 138 26.50 -8.41 33.91
CA LEU A 138 27.87 -8.02 33.56
C LEU A 138 28.14 -7.45 32.17
N LEU A 139 28.39 -6.12 32.25
CA LEU A 139 29.27 -5.21 31.51
C LEU A 139 28.73 -4.55 30.23
#